data_AF-D5ZSP1-F1
#
_entry.id   AF-D5ZSP1-F1
#
_cell.length_a   1.000
_cell.length_b   1.000
_cell.length_c   1.000
_cell.angle_alpha   90.00
_cell.angle_beta   90.00
_cell.angle_gamma   90.00
#
_symmetry.space_group_name_H-M   'P 1'
#
loop_
_entity.id
_entity.type
_entity.pdbx_description
1 polymer ?
#
loop_
_entity_poly.entity_id
_entity_poly.type
_entity_poly.pdbx_seq_one_letter_code
_entity_poly.pdbx_strand_id
1 'polypeptide(L)'
;MHRRCPRAEPFAQEMTTRIVDVAHTAAAHHTPAGPHQDLDAARQAVATGLDVDDAAELIHGDRLRLGDAAGNRPWLHTAVCRVQRMNRALGCSPGPETEQLVNDPLSGPNTAQRNMLEATAGPVGSRAGCQFPGRGRPPRPGSAVAAIPAA
;
A
#
# COMPACT_ATOMS: atom_id res chain seq x y z
N MET A 1 -0.15 35.22 -17.82
CA MET A 1 1.20 35.05 -17.25
C MET A 1 1.22 35.63 -15.84
N HIS A 2 1.25 34.81 -14.79
CA HIS A 2 1.40 35.30 -13.42
C HIS A 2 2.87 35.61 -13.15
N ARG A 3 3.20 36.89 -12.89
CA ARG A 3 4.55 37.26 -12.41
C ARG A 3 4.71 36.75 -10.98
N ARG A 4 5.76 35.96 -10.76
CA ARG A 4 6.18 35.59 -9.40
C ARG A 4 6.57 36.87 -8.65
N CYS A 5 6.16 36.97 -7.39
CA CYS A 5 6.49 38.13 -6.56
C CYS A 5 7.93 37.98 -6.07
N PRO A 6 8.87 38.89 -6.39
CA PRO A 6 10.30 38.72 -6.08
C PRO A 6 10.59 38.58 -4.58
N ARG A 7 9.72 39.14 -3.72
CA ARG A 7 9.84 39.03 -2.26
C ARG A 7 9.38 37.67 -1.72
N ALA A 8 8.45 37.01 -2.39
CA ALA A 8 7.92 35.71 -1.98
C ALA A 8 8.74 34.54 -2.52
N GLU A 9 9.45 34.75 -3.64
CA GLU A 9 10.30 33.76 -4.31
C GLU A 9 11.31 33.04 -3.40
N PRO A 10 12.04 33.70 -2.48
CA PRO A 10 12.96 33.00 -1.59
C PRO A 10 12.26 32.05 -0.58
N PHE A 11 10.98 32.27 -0.26
CA PHE A 11 10.23 31.43 0.68
C PHE A 11 9.55 30.24 0.01
N ALA A 12 9.50 30.22 -1.33
CA ALA A 12 8.75 29.20 -2.08
C ALA A 12 9.26 27.79 -1.76
N GLN A 13 10.58 27.59 -1.69
CA GLN A 13 11.16 26.28 -1.38
C GLN A 13 10.83 25.85 0.05
N GLU A 14 10.98 26.75 1.03
CA GLU A 14 10.68 26.46 2.44
C GLU A 14 9.19 26.10 2.63
N MET A 15 8.28 26.83 1.97
CA MET A 15 6.85 26.52 2.02
C MET A 15 6.54 25.17 1.38
N THR A 16 7.15 24.88 0.22
CA THR A 16 6.99 23.59 -0.47
C THR A 16 7.41 22.44 0.45
N THR A 17 8.61 22.53 1.03
CA THR A 17 9.13 21.52 1.97
C THR A 17 8.22 21.35 3.18
N ARG A 18 7.77 22.43 3.83
CA ARG A 18 6.88 22.34 4.99
C ARG A 18 5.53 21.71 4.66
N ILE A 19 4.97 22.00 3.49
CA ILE A 19 3.71 21.39 3.08
C ILE A 19 3.92 19.88 2.82
N VAL A 20 5.01 19.50 2.17
CA VAL A 20 5.38 18.09 1.97
C VAL A 20 5.57 17.38 3.31
N ASP A 21 6.25 17.98 4.28
CA ASP A 21 6.48 17.38 5.60
C ASP A 21 5.17 17.17 6.38
N VAL A 22 4.25 18.13 6.33
CA VAL A 22 2.92 18.00 6.96
C VAL A 22 2.09 16.94 6.26
N ALA A 23 2.10 16.89 4.92
CA ALA A 23 1.41 15.88 4.14
C ALA A 23 1.94 14.47 4.46
N HIS A 24 3.26 14.30 4.52
CA HIS A 24 3.90 13.05 4.94
C HIS A 24 3.47 12.64 6.34
N THR A 25 3.53 13.57 7.30
CA THR A 25 3.16 13.30 8.70
C THR A 25 1.69 12.86 8.80
N ALA A 26 0.78 13.53 8.09
CA ALA A 26 -0.64 13.17 8.07
C ALA A 26 -0.88 11.80 7.44
N ALA A 27 -0.25 11.51 6.29
CA ALA A 27 -0.36 10.21 5.63
C ALA A 27 0.20 9.08 6.51
N ALA A 28 1.36 9.27 7.12
CA ALA A 28 1.98 8.32 8.02
C ALA A 28 1.16 8.07 9.29
N HIS A 29 0.45 9.09 9.80
CA HIS A 29 -0.42 8.95 10.97
C HIS A 29 -1.68 8.12 10.67
N HIS A 30 -2.29 8.32 9.51
CA HIS A 30 -3.58 7.72 9.16
C HIS A 30 -3.49 6.36 8.45
N THR A 31 -2.31 5.95 7.98
CA THR A 31 -2.13 4.70 7.23
C THR A 31 -2.10 3.43 8.10
N PRO A 32 -1.39 3.40 9.25
CA PRO A 32 -1.29 2.19 10.08
C PRO A 32 -2.66 1.73 10.60
N ALA A 33 -2.86 0.42 10.66
CA ALA A 33 -4.06 -0.16 11.26
C ALA A 33 -4.16 0.23 12.75
N GLY A 34 -5.32 0.74 13.17
CA GLY A 34 -5.52 1.17 14.55
C GLY A 34 -6.63 2.22 14.70
N PRO A 35 -6.74 2.84 15.89
CA PRO A 35 -7.82 3.78 16.22
C PRO A 35 -7.83 5.06 15.38
N HIS A 36 -6.69 5.41 14.78
CA HIS A 36 -6.53 6.62 13.97
C HIS A 36 -6.46 6.32 12.46
N GLN A 37 -6.70 5.06 12.08
CA GLN A 37 -6.66 4.64 10.69
C GLN A 37 -7.77 5.35 9.90
N ASP A 38 -7.37 6.12 8.90
CA ASP A 38 -8.27 6.78 7.97
C ASP A 38 -7.62 6.80 6.58
N LEU A 39 -7.94 5.82 5.75
CA LEU A 39 -7.33 5.65 4.45
C LEU A 39 -7.74 6.74 3.45
N ASP A 40 -8.89 7.39 3.67
CA ASP A 40 -9.34 8.49 2.81
C ASP A 40 -8.61 9.79 3.18
N ALA A 41 -8.43 10.07 4.47
CA ALA A 41 -7.59 11.18 4.93
C ALA A 41 -6.13 11.00 4.49
N ALA A 42 -5.58 9.79 4.61
CA ALA A 42 -4.24 9.46 4.12
C ALA A 42 -4.13 9.69 2.60
N ARG A 43 -5.15 9.31 1.83
CA ARG A 43 -5.17 9.52 0.37
C ARG A 43 -5.19 11.00 0.01
N GLN A 44 -5.98 11.79 0.74
CA GLN A 44 -6.05 13.24 0.55
C GLN A 44 -4.73 13.92 0.88
N ALA A 45 -4.06 13.49 1.96
CA ALA A 45 -2.73 13.99 2.33
C ALA A 45 -1.69 13.70 1.23
N VAL A 46 -1.64 12.46 0.74
CA VAL A 46 -0.76 12.07 -0.37
C VAL A 46 -1.05 12.87 -1.65
N ALA A 47 -2.32 13.05 -2.01
CA ALA A 47 -2.68 13.84 -3.19
C ALA A 47 -2.23 15.31 -3.03
N THR A 48 -2.45 15.89 -1.85
CA THR A 48 -2.04 17.27 -1.54
C THR A 48 -0.52 17.44 -1.63
N GLY A 49 0.26 16.48 -1.12
CA GLY A 49 1.72 16.51 -1.22
C GLY A 49 2.21 16.46 -2.68
N LEU A 50 1.61 15.57 -3.50
CA LEU A 50 1.97 15.42 -4.92
C LEU A 50 1.53 16.61 -5.79
N ASP A 51 0.46 17.32 -5.42
CA ASP A 51 0.05 18.54 -6.11
C ASP A 51 1.03 19.70 -5.86
N VAL A 52 1.74 19.67 -4.72
CA VAL A 52 2.73 20.68 -4.33
C VAL A 52 4.12 20.37 -4.88
N ASP A 53 4.56 19.12 -4.76
CA ASP A 53 5.81 18.61 -5.34
C ASP A 53 5.60 17.18 -5.84
N ASP A 54 5.47 17.05 -7.16
CA ASP A 54 5.25 15.75 -7.81
C ASP A 54 6.52 14.88 -7.86
N ALA A 55 7.67 15.47 -7.52
CA ALA A 55 8.97 14.82 -7.43
C ALA A 55 9.32 14.35 -6.01
N ALA A 56 8.49 14.65 -5.01
CA ALA A 56 8.74 14.28 -3.61
C ALA A 56 8.71 12.76 -3.41
N GLU A 57 9.89 12.13 -3.39
CA GLU A 57 10.03 10.67 -3.20
C GLU A 57 9.38 10.19 -1.90
N LEU A 58 9.46 10.99 -0.83
CA LEU A 58 8.85 10.69 0.46
C LEU A 58 7.34 10.43 0.36
N ILE A 59 6.62 11.28 -0.41
CA ILE A 59 5.18 11.14 -0.62
C ILE A 59 4.85 9.94 -1.50
N HIS A 60 5.73 9.58 -2.45
CA HIS A 60 5.57 8.33 -3.20
C HIS A 60 5.75 7.10 -2.31
N GLY A 61 6.63 7.16 -1.31
CA GLY A 61 6.74 6.13 -0.26
C GLY A 61 5.43 5.96 0.52
N ASP A 62 4.82 7.05 0.96
CA ASP A 62 3.50 7.02 1.63
C ASP A 62 2.41 6.46 0.72
N ARG A 63 2.43 6.82 -0.57
CA ARG A 63 1.53 6.28 -1.58
C ARG A 63 1.64 4.76 -1.69
N LEU A 64 2.85 4.21 -1.65
CA LEU A 64 3.04 2.75 -1.69
C LEU A 64 2.49 2.08 -0.42
N ARG A 65 2.83 2.62 0.76
CA ARG A 65 2.35 2.10 2.06
C ARG A 65 0.81 2.15 2.16
N LEU A 66 0.19 3.24 1.71
CA LEU A 66 -1.26 3.38 1.67
C LEU A 66 -1.90 2.41 0.65
N GLY A 67 -1.23 2.16 -0.47
CA GLY A 67 -1.71 1.24 -1.50
C GLY A 67 -1.75 -0.20 -1.02
N ASP A 68 -0.73 -0.60 -0.25
CA ASP A 68 -0.70 -1.89 0.44
C ASP A 68 -1.78 -1.97 1.53
N ALA A 69 -1.86 -0.96 2.40
CA ALA A 69 -2.87 -0.92 3.48
C ALA A 69 -4.33 -0.97 2.95
N ALA A 70 -4.59 -0.36 1.79
CA ALA A 70 -5.89 -0.36 1.14
C ALA A 70 -6.13 -1.61 0.25
N GLY A 71 -5.14 -2.46 0.05
CA GLY A 71 -5.20 -3.60 -0.88
C GLY A 71 -5.39 -3.20 -2.35
N ASN A 72 -5.12 -1.93 -2.71
CA ASN A 72 -5.42 -1.39 -4.03
C ASN A 72 -4.23 -1.60 -4.98
N ARG A 73 -4.16 -2.80 -5.55
CA ARG A 73 -3.09 -3.22 -6.48
C ARG A 73 -2.96 -2.33 -7.72
N PRO A 74 -4.04 -1.89 -8.40
CA PRO A 74 -3.92 -0.95 -9.51
C PRO A 74 -3.25 0.37 -9.13
N TRP A 75 -3.59 0.89 -7.94
CA TRP A 75 -3.03 2.15 -7.44
C TRP A 75 -1.56 2.00 -7.05
N LEU A 76 -1.20 0.86 -6.45
CA LEU A 76 0.19 0.50 -6.15
C LEU A 76 1.04 0.39 -7.43
N HIS A 77 0.54 -0.31 -8.46
CA HIS A 77 1.23 -0.41 -9.75
C HIS A 77 1.44 0.98 -10.39
N THR A 78 0.42 1.85 -10.32
CA THR A 78 0.53 3.22 -10.83
C THR A 78 1.59 4.04 -10.08
N ALA A 79 1.68 3.88 -8.76
CA ALA A 79 2.70 4.52 -7.93
C ALA A 79 4.11 4.03 -8.31
N VAL A 80 4.30 2.72 -8.44
CA VAL A 80 5.57 2.12 -8.88
C VAL A 80 6.01 2.66 -10.24
N CYS A 81 5.12 2.67 -11.24
CA CYS A 81 5.43 3.21 -12.56
C CYS A 81 5.82 4.70 -12.51
N ARG A 82 5.17 5.49 -11.64
CA ARG A 82 5.44 6.92 -11.50
C ARG A 82 6.83 7.15 -10.92
N VAL A 83 7.20 6.45 -9.83
CA VAL A 83 8.53 6.55 -9.22
C VAL A 83 9.62 6.14 -10.19
N GLN A 84 9.46 5.01 -10.87
CA GLN A 84 10.45 4.54 -11.85
C GLN A 84 10.66 5.55 -12.98
N ARG A 85 9.58 6.19 -13.46
CA ARG A 85 9.67 7.23 -14.49
C ARG A 85 10.40 8.47 -13.98
N MET A 86 10.10 8.91 -12.76
CA MET A 86 10.72 10.07 -12.13
C MET A 86 12.22 9.85 -11.94
N ASN A 87 12.61 8.69 -11.40
CA ASN A 87 14.01 8.34 -11.16
C ASN A 87 14.81 8.28 -12.46
N ARG A 88 14.23 7.73 -13.54
CA ARG A 88 14.84 7.80 -14.88
C ARG A 88 14.99 9.23 -15.40
N ALA A 89 13.98 10.08 -15.19
CA ALA A 89 14.01 11.46 -15.64
C ALA A 89 15.07 12.30 -14.90
N LEU A 90 15.27 12.02 -13.62
CA LEU A 90 16.27 12.69 -12.77
C LEU A 90 17.66 12.03 -12.85
N GLY A 91 17.78 10.84 -13.45
CA GLY A 91 19.02 10.06 -13.48
C GLY A 91 19.42 9.48 -12.12
N CYS A 92 18.48 9.38 -11.17
CA CYS A 92 18.71 8.89 -9.81
C CYS A 92 18.30 7.42 -9.68
N SER A 93 18.97 6.68 -8.79
CA SER A 93 18.46 5.38 -8.31
C SER A 93 17.34 5.63 -7.30
N PRO A 94 16.28 4.80 -7.25
CA PRO A 94 15.34 4.84 -6.14
C PRO A 94 16.03 4.65 -4.79
N GLY A 95 15.51 5.29 -3.76
CA GLY A 95 15.94 5.04 -2.39
C GLY A 95 15.68 3.58 -1.97
N PRO A 96 16.45 3.04 -1.02
CA PRO A 96 16.38 1.62 -0.64
C PRO A 96 15.00 1.22 -0.08
N GLU A 97 14.32 2.14 0.59
CA GLU A 97 12.95 1.91 1.07
C GLU A 97 11.95 1.74 -0.09
N THR A 98 12.06 2.62 -1.08
CA THR A 98 11.23 2.57 -2.28
C THR A 98 11.51 1.30 -3.10
N GLU A 99 12.78 0.91 -3.22
CA GLU A 99 13.18 -0.36 -3.86
C GLU A 99 12.59 -1.57 -3.15
N GLN A 100 12.60 -1.61 -1.82
CA GLN A 100 12.00 -2.69 -1.04
C GLN A 100 10.48 -2.76 -1.25
N LEU A 101 9.79 -1.63 -1.22
CA LEU A 101 8.33 -1.57 -1.44
C LEU A 101 7.93 -1.95 -2.87
N VAL A 102 8.78 -1.65 -3.87
CA VAL A 102 8.56 -2.05 -5.27
C VAL A 102 8.77 -3.55 -5.46
N ASN A 103 9.83 -4.11 -4.85
CA ASN A 103 10.22 -5.52 -5.04
C ASN A 103 9.40 -6.48 -4.19
N ASP A 104 8.97 -6.04 -3.01
CA ASP A 104 8.16 -6.84 -2.11
C ASP A 104 6.98 -6.02 -1.56
N PRO A 105 5.88 -5.93 -2.31
CA PRO A 105 4.69 -5.21 -1.87
C PRO A 105 4.05 -5.79 -0.60
N LEU A 106 4.49 -6.97 -0.12
CA LEU A 106 3.97 -7.64 1.07
C LEU A 106 4.86 -7.42 2.31
N SER A 107 6.06 -6.84 2.14
CA SER A 107 6.98 -6.49 3.22
C SER A 107 6.92 -4.99 3.58
N GLY A 108 5.75 -4.51 3.98
CA GLY A 108 5.68 -3.23 4.70
C GLY A 108 6.33 -3.33 6.09
N PRO A 109 6.61 -2.22 6.80
CA PRO A 109 7.14 -2.24 8.17
C PRO A 109 6.24 -2.98 9.18
N ASN A 110 5.03 -3.35 8.76
CA ASN A 110 4.09 -4.17 9.50
C ASN A 110 4.49 -5.65 9.62
N THR A 111 5.52 -6.15 8.91
CA THR A 111 6.07 -7.48 9.23
C THR A 111 6.86 -7.44 10.55
N ALA A 112 7.64 -6.37 10.80
CA ALA A 112 8.34 -6.20 12.08
C ALA A 112 7.36 -5.89 13.23
N GLN A 113 6.51 -4.87 13.04
CA GLN A 113 5.07 -4.88 13.32
C GLN A 113 4.42 -6.09 14.03
N ARG A 114 3.87 -6.95 13.16
CA ARG A 114 3.20 -8.23 13.42
C ARG A 114 4.12 -9.20 14.14
N ASN A 115 5.39 -9.32 13.76
CA ASN A 115 6.31 -10.26 14.40
C ASN A 115 6.62 -9.85 15.85
N MET A 116 6.63 -8.55 16.18
CA MET A 116 6.74 -8.07 17.57
C MET A 116 5.44 -8.24 18.36
N LEU A 117 4.27 -8.04 17.73
CA LEU A 117 2.97 -8.35 18.34
C LEU A 117 2.77 -9.86 18.58
N GLU A 118 3.25 -10.72 17.69
CA GLU A 118 3.28 -12.18 17.86
C GLU A 118 4.35 -12.64 18.87
N ALA A 119 5.49 -11.95 18.98
CA ALA A 119 6.51 -12.26 19.99
C ALA A 119 6.12 -11.81 21.42
N THR A 120 5.19 -10.86 21.55
CA THR A 120 4.63 -10.39 22.83
C THR A 120 3.36 -11.15 23.24
N ALA A 121 2.70 -11.83 22.29
CA ALA A 121 1.76 -12.89 22.59
C ALA A 121 2.55 -14.18 22.90
N GLY A 122 2.71 -14.49 24.20
CA GLY A 122 3.37 -15.71 24.65
C GLY A 122 2.85 -16.99 23.95
N PRO A 123 3.64 -18.08 23.94
CA PRO A 123 3.35 -19.25 23.12
C PRO A 123 1.96 -19.77 23.43
N VAL A 124 1.05 -19.72 22.45
CA VAL A 124 -0.24 -20.41 22.55
C VAL A 124 0.07 -21.90 22.61
N GLY A 125 0.02 -22.41 23.84
CA GLY A 125 0.37 -23.77 24.18
C GLY A 125 -0.35 -24.78 23.31
N SER A 126 0.43 -25.75 22.85
CA SER A 126 -0.01 -27.07 22.41
C SER A 126 -1.15 -27.56 23.29
N ARG A 127 -2.34 -27.73 22.69
CA ARG A 127 -3.40 -28.57 23.23
C ARG A 127 -3.80 -29.59 22.18
N ALA A 128 -3.59 -30.84 22.58
CA ALA A 128 -3.92 -32.05 21.88
C ALA A 128 -5.38 -32.12 21.41
N GLY A 129 -5.56 -32.83 20.29
CA GLY A 129 -6.66 -33.79 20.14
C GLY A 129 -7.97 -33.26 19.57
N CYS A 130 -8.06 -33.19 18.24
CA CYS A 130 -9.29 -33.52 17.53
C CYS A 130 -8.94 -34.41 16.33
N GLN A 131 -9.23 -35.69 16.50
CA GLN A 131 -9.12 -36.76 15.51
C GLN A 131 -9.98 -36.40 14.29
N PHE A 132 -9.39 -36.39 13.10
CA PHE A 132 -10.11 -36.28 11.83
C PHE A 132 -10.89 -37.58 11.57
N PRO A 133 -12.24 -37.58 11.44
CA PRO A 133 -12.93 -38.67 10.79
C PRO A 133 -12.84 -38.46 9.26
N GLY A 134 -12.53 -39.55 8.54
CA GLY A 134 -12.30 -39.56 7.11
C GLY A 134 -13.45 -38.94 6.30
N ARG A 135 -13.09 -38.15 5.29
CA ARG A 135 -14.01 -37.65 4.27
C ARG A 135 -14.50 -38.80 3.40
N GLY A 136 -15.65 -39.38 3.76
CA GLY A 136 -16.50 -40.10 2.83
C GLY A 136 -17.01 -39.16 1.74
N ARG A 137 -16.91 -39.59 0.48
CA ARG A 137 -17.29 -38.86 -0.73
C ARG A 137 -18.82 -38.67 -0.79
N PRO A 138 -19.36 -37.45 -0.95
CA PRO A 138 -20.79 -37.27 -1.25
C PRO A 138 -21.13 -37.68 -2.71
N PRO A 139 -22.39 -38.06 -2.99
CA PRO A 139 -22.79 -38.88 -4.14
C PRO A 139 -22.86 -38.12 -5.48
N ARG A 140 -22.72 -38.87 -6.59
CA ARG A 140 -22.96 -38.39 -7.96
C ARG A 140 -24.46 -38.43 -8.29
N PRO A 141 -25.09 -37.33 -8.73
CA PRO A 141 -26.43 -37.38 -9.29
C PRO A 141 -26.40 -37.71 -10.79
N GLY A 142 -27.20 -38.71 -11.19
CA GLY A 142 -27.91 -38.72 -12.46
C GLY A 142 -27.21 -39.29 -13.70
N SER A 143 -27.23 -40.62 -13.84
CA SER A 143 -27.30 -41.27 -15.17
C SER A 143 -28.75 -41.19 -15.65
N ALA A 144 -29.08 -40.21 -16.50
CA ALA A 144 -30.28 -40.22 -17.31
C ALA A 144 -29.86 -40.25 -18.79
N VAL A 145 -30.16 -41.39 -19.40
CA VAL A 145 -29.93 -41.72 -20.80
C VAL A 145 -30.74 -40.76 -21.68
N ALA A 146 -30.05 -40.03 -22.57
CA ALA A 146 -30.69 -39.31 -23.66
C ALA A 146 -31.05 -40.30 -24.77
N ALA A 147 -32.34 -40.60 -24.91
CA ALA A 147 -32.88 -41.22 -26.12
C ALA A 147 -33.21 -40.12 -27.13
N ILE A 148 -32.52 -40.15 -28.27
CA ILE A 148 -32.81 -39.37 -29.47
C ILE A 148 -33.87 -40.16 -30.26
N PRO A 149 -34.96 -39.54 -30.73
CA PRO A 149 -35.61 -39.99 -31.95
C PRO A 149 -35.14 -39.14 -33.13
N ALA A 150 -34.82 -39.85 -34.21
CA ALA A 150 -34.47 -39.33 -35.52
C ALA A 150 -35.73 -39.06 -36.36
N ALA A 151 -35.53 -38.17 -37.35
CA ALA A 151 -36.41 -37.74 -38.44
C ALA A 151 -37.42 -36.63 -38.12
#